data_AF-A0A7Y2BIH7-F1
#
_entry.id   AF-A0A7Y2BIH7-F1
#
_cell.length_a   1.000
_cell.length_b   1.000
_cell.length_c   1.000
_cell.angle_alpha   90.00
_cell.angle_beta   90.00
_cell.angle_gamma   90.00
#
_symmetry.space_group_name_H-M   'P 1'
#
loop_
_entity.id
_entity.type
_entity.pdbx_description
1 polymer ?
#
loop_
_entity_poly.entity_id
_entity_poly.type
_entity_poly.pdbx_seq_one_letter_code
_entity_poly.pdbx_strand_id
1 'polypeptide(L)'
;MRSAALRMALVLAASATLTNAARAHESRPLYIEVTEKAPLQFLIQWKIPPSVDIRNAPEISMAEGCATPPGRAAGSGNRGSVRRQTYRCRTDPAGTVLQIRYPLFNPSVSTLVRVSRQSGEKHSLLASPEQTEVIIPETESFGSVARDYLSLGIRHILEGYDHLLFLVCLMLIAGTWRRILITITGFTLAHSVTLALSALGIVRVPVPAVEAAIALSIVFLAVEIVRGDKNSLTYRYPIAVSSSFGLLHGFGFAAVLGETGLPQTEIPTALLF
;
A
#
# COMPACT_ATOMS: atom_id res chain seq x y z
N MET A 1 16.05 -41.28 -37.63
CA MET A 1 16.11 -39.94 -36.98
C MET A 1 15.38 -38.84 -37.76
N ARG A 2 15.49 -38.75 -39.11
CA ARG A 2 14.81 -37.71 -39.92
C ARG A 2 13.27 -37.76 -39.90
N SER A 3 12.67 -38.94 -39.78
CA SER A 3 11.20 -39.11 -39.78
C SER A 3 10.51 -38.63 -38.50
N ALA A 4 11.19 -38.70 -37.35
CA ALA A 4 10.68 -38.24 -36.07
C ALA A 4 10.63 -36.71 -35.98
N ALA A 5 11.68 -36.04 -36.49
CA ALA A 5 11.74 -34.59 -36.57
C ALA A 5 10.64 -34.00 -37.47
N LEU A 6 10.35 -34.65 -38.60
CA LEU A 6 9.29 -34.20 -39.51
C LEU A 6 7.89 -34.35 -38.89
N ARG A 7 7.63 -35.45 -38.17
CA ARG A 7 6.37 -35.65 -37.45
C ARG A 7 6.21 -34.64 -36.30
N MET A 8 7.28 -34.37 -35.57
CA MET A 8 7.28 -33.35 -34.50
C MET A 8 6.99 -31.96 -35.07
N ALA A 9 7.61 -31.60 -36.20
CA ALA A 9 7.38 -30.32 -36.87
C ALA A 9 5.93 -30.19 -37.41
N LEU A 10 5.37 -31.27 -37.95
CA LEU A 10 3.97 -31.28 -38.40
C LEU A 10 2.98 -31.16 -37.23
N VAL A 11 3.26 -31.81 -36.11
CA VAL A 11 2.43 -31.71 -34.89
C VAL A 11 2.50 -30.31 -34.29
N LEU A 12 3.69 -29.69 -34.24
CA LEU A 12 3.88 -28.30 -33.79
C LEU A 12 3.22 -27.28 -34.73
N ALA A 13 3.26 -27.52 -36.05
CA ALA A 13 2.58 -26.67 -37.03
C ALA A 13 1.05 -26.81 -36.94
N ALA A 14 0.54 -28.03 -36.69
CA ALA A 14 -0.88 -28.30 -36.53
C ALA A 14 -1.44 -27.76 -35.18
N SER A 15 -0.63 -27.68 -34.13
CA SER A 15 -1.04 -27.07 -32.86
C SER A 15 -0.98 -25.54 -32.89
N ALA A 16 -0.10 -24.95 -33.71
CA ALA A 16 -0.07 -23.50 -33.93
C ALA A 16 -1.31 -22.96 -34.69
N THR A 17 -1.91 -23.76 -35.56
CA THR A 17 -3.12 -23.37 -36.33
C THR A 17 -4.44 -23.51 -35.55
N LEU A 18 -4.41 -24.08 -34.33
CA LEU A 18 -5.56 -24.17 -33.41
C LEU A 18 -5.67 -23.00 -32.43
N THR A 19 -4.91 -21.93 -32.64
CA THR A 19 -4.99 -20.71 -31.84
C THR A 19 -6.24 -19.91 -32.19
N ASN A 20 -7.40 -20.37 -31.73
CA ASN A 20 -8.57 -19.52 -31.65
C ASN A 20 -8.23 -18.31 -30.77
N ALA A 21 -8.50 -17.10 -31.25
CA ALA A 21 -8.39 -15.90 -30.45
C ALA A 21 -9.30 -16.06 -29.22
N ALA A 22 -8.70 -16.36 -28.07
CA ALA A 22 -9.39 -16.41 -26.81
C ALA A 22 -9.99 -15.03 -26.56
N ARG A 23 -11.31 -14.91 -26.69
CA ARG A 23 -12.02 -13.69 -26.29
C ARG A 23 -12.04 -13.65 -24.77
N ALA A 24 -11.01 -13.04 -24.18
CA ALA A 24 -11.06 -12.65 -22.79
C ALA A 24 -12.26 -11.69 -22.61
N HIS A 25 -13.12 -11.98 -21.63
CA HIS A 25 -14.25 -11.09 -21.30
C HIS A 25 -13.71 -9.72 -20.84
N GLU A 26 -14.33 -8.64 -21.30
CA GLU A 26 -13.92 -7.27 -20.97
C GLU A 26 -14.32 -6.95 -19.51
N SER A 27 -13.36 -7.02 -18.57
CA SER A 27 -13.59 -6.90 -17.12
C SER A 27 -13.33 -5.49 -16.57
N ARG A 28 -13.56 -4.44 -17.39
CA ARG A 28 -13.28 -3.06 -16.96
C ARG A 28 -14.25 -2.66 -15.83
N PRO A 29 -13.74 -2.21 -14.67
CA PRO A 29 -14.61 -1.77 -13.59
C PRO A 29 -15.33 -0.48 -13.95
N LEU A 30 -16.44 -0.21 -13.26
CA LEU A 30 -16.97 1.14 -13.14
C LEU A 30 -15.91 2.00 -12.45
N TYR A 31 -15.42 3.03 -13.12
CA TYR A 31 -14.41 3.91 -12.55
C TYR A 31 -15.07 5.18 -12.04
N ILE A 32 -14.90 5.51 -10.76
CA ILE A 32 -15.41 6.72 -10.13
C ILE A 32 -14.22 7.50 -9.56
N GLU A 33 -14.14 8.78 -9.87
CA GLU A 33 -13.11 9.70 -9.41
C GLU A 33 -13.77 10.87 -8.68
N VAL A 34 -13.49 10.99 -7.39
CA VAL A 34 -13.95 12.06 -6.51
C VAL A 34 -12.77 13.01 -6.29
N THR A 35 -12.85 14.23 -6.81
CA THR A 35 -11.78 15.23 -6.71
C THR A 35 -12.26 16.45 -5.94
N GLU A 36 -11.62 16.77 -4.83
CA GLU A 36 -11.84 18.05 -4.15
C GLU A 36 -11.19 19.19 -4.95
N LYS A 37 -11.99 20.11 -5.49
CA LYS A 37 -11.52 21.23 -6.32
C LYS A 37 -11.28 22.51 -5.52
N ALA A 38 -12.06 22.71 -4.48
CA ALA A 38 -11.96 23.80 -3.52
C ALA A 38 -12.52 23.30 -2.18
N PRO A 39 -12.30 24.01 -1.06
CA PRO A 39 -12.80 23.58 0.25
C PRO A 39 -14.30 23.26 0.20
N LEU A 40 -14.65 22.02 0.56
CA LEU A 40 -16.02 21.50 0.55
C LEU A 40 -16.71 21.47 -0.83
N GLN A 41 -15.93 21.54 -1.92
CA GLN A 41 -16.42 21.41 -3.29
C GLN A 41 -15.78 20.22 -3.98
N PHE A 42 -16.60 19.22 -4.28
CA PHE A 42 -16.17 17.95 -4.85
C PHE A 42 -16.69 17.78 -6.28
N LEU A 43 -15.80 17.40 -7.17
CA LEU A 43 -16.11 16.99 -8.53
C LEU A 43 -16.10 15.47 -8.60
N ILE A 44 -17.24 14.87 -8.87
CA ILE A 44 -17.36 13.43 -9.10
C ILE A 44 -17.40 13.19 -10.60
N GLN A 45 -16.55 12.31 -11.09
CA GLN A 45 -16.54 11.84 -12.47
C GLN A 45 -16.63 10.34 -12.48
N TRP A 46 -17.48 9.77 -13.33
CA TRP A 46 -17.52 8.32 -13.47
C TRP A 46 -17.55 7.90 -14.93
N LYS A 47 -16.85 6.81 -15.22
CA LYS A 47 -16.74 6.21 -16.54
C LYS A 47 -17.40 4.85 -16.52
N ILE A 48 -18.48 4.75 -17.28
CA ILE A 48 -19.31 3.57 -17.42
C ILE A 48 -18.59 2.59 -18.36
N PRO A 49 -18.38 1.33 -17.95
CA PRO A 49 -17.75 0.35 -18.81
C PRO A 49 -18.71 -0.08 -19.93
N PRO A 50 -18.20 -0.54 -21.10
CA PRO A 50 -19.03 -0.97 -22.22
C PRO A 50 -19.97 -2.14 -21.89
N SER A 51 -19.68 -2.90 -20.84
CA SER A 51 -20.48 -4.01 -20.34
C SER A 51 -21.81 -3.58 -19.70
N VAL A 52 -21.97 -2.30 -19.35
CA VAL A 52 -23.20 -1.75 -18.76
C VAL A 52 -24.02 -1.05 -19.84
N ASP A 53 -25.26 -1.49 -20.05
CA ASP A 53 -26.21 -0.86 -20.97
C ASP A 53 -26.47 0.59 -20.56
N ILE A 54 -26.53 1.50 -21.54
CA ILE A 54 -26.76 2.93 -21.31
C ILE A 54 -28.08 3.21 -20.56
N ARG A 55 -29.09 2.35 -20.70
CA ARG A 55 -30.37 2.41 -19.97
C ARG A 55 -30.24 2.03 -18.50
N ASN A 56 -29.20 1.26 -18.15
CA ASN A 56 -28.84 0.92 -16.78
C ASN A 56 -27.63 1.73 -16.27
N ALA A 57 -27.34 2.89 -16.87
CA ALA A 57 -26.22 3.71 -16.47
C ALA A 57 -26.36 4.17 -15.00
N PRO A 58 -25.33 3.99 -14.16
CA PRO A 58 -25.42 4.34 -12.75
C PRO A 58 -25.45 5.86 -12.53
N GLU A 59 -26.19 6.26 -11.52
CA GLU A 59 -26.15 7.59 -10.93
C GLU A 59 -25.39 7.53 -9.60
N ILE A 60 -24.48 8.48 -9.42
CA ILE A 60 -23.63 8.56 -8.24
C ILE A 60 -24.07 9.75 -7.38
N SER A 61 -24.47 9.47 -6.14
CA SER A 61 -24.90 10.47 -5.16
C SER A 61 -24.08 10.40 -3.89
N MET A 62 -23.75 11.56 -3.33
CA MET A 62 -23.17 11.68 -1.99
C MET A 62 -24.25 11.67 -0.90
N ALA A 63 -23.85 11.32 0.33
CA ALA A 63 -24.70 11.33 1.52
C ALA A 63 -25.28 12.73 1.85
N GLU A 64 -26.19 12.75 2.83
CA GLU A 64 -26.86 13.98 3.29
C GLU A 64 -25.86 15.07 3.70
N GLY A 65 -26.10 16.30 3.24
CA GLY A 65 -25.22 17.45 3.51
C GLY A 65 -24.42 17.94 2.30
N CYS A 66 -24.39 17.17 1.21
CA CYS A 66 -23.84 17.58 -0.08
C CYS A 66 -24.96 17.95 -1.07
N ALA A 67 -24.98 19.20 -1.54
CA ALA A 67 -25.96 19.68 -2.50
C ALA A 67 -25.31 19.99 -3.85
N THR A 68 -26.01 19.70 -4.94
CA THR A 68 -25.60 20.14 -6.27
C THR A 68 -25.86 21.65 -6.41
N PRO A 69 -24.89 22.46 -6.87
CA PRO A 69 -25.10 23.91 -7.02
C PRO A 69 -26.32 24.23 -7.91
N PRO A 70 -27.20 25.16 -7.51
CA PRO A 70 -28.35 25.57 -8.32
C PRO A 70 -27.89 26.41 -9.51
N GLY A 71 -28.20 25.94 -10.73
CA GLY A 71 -27.79 26.56 -11.99
C GLY A 71 -27.37 25.49 -12.99
N ARG A 72 -27.90 25.58 -14.22
CA ARG A 72 -27.69 24.65 -15.36
C ARG A 72 -26.47 23.74 -15.17
N ALA A 73 -26.75 22.50 -14.75
CA ALA A 73 -25.84 21.36 -14.65
C ALA A 73 -24.37 21.75 -14.88
N ALA A 74 -23.70 22.25 -13.84
CA ALA A 74 -22.30 22.66 -13.88
C ALA A 74 -21.45 21.48 -14.42
N GLY A 75 -21.24 21.47 -15.74
CA GLY A 75 -20.49 20.44 -16.45
C GLY A 75 -21.13 19.04 -16.52
N SER A 76 -22.46 18.88 -16.61
CA SER A 76 -23.03 17.62 -17.13
C SER A 76 -22.79 17.51 -18.63
N GLY A 77 -21.52 17.29 -18.98
CA GLY A 77 -21.15 16.84 -20.30
C GLY A 77 -21.42 15.35 -20.37
N ASN A 78 -22.65 14.96 -20.70
CA ASN A 78 -22.95 13.58 -21.13
C ASN A 78 -22.28 13.35 -22.49
N ARG A 79 -20.95 13.17 -22.49
CA ARG A 79 -20.19 12.76 -23.67
C ARG A 79 -19.88 11.27 -23.54
N GLY A 80 -20.77 10.46 -24.09
CA GLY A 80 -20.61 9.01 -24.15
C GLY A 80 -20.72 8.34 -22.79
N SER A 81 -19.75 7.47 -22.48
CA SER A 81 -19.70 6.67 -21.25
C SER A 81 -19.23 7.44 -20.01
N VAL A 82 -18.83 8.71 -20.15
CA VAL A 82 -18.31 9.50 -19.03
C VAL A 82 -19.37 10.50 -18.57
N ARG A 83 -19.61 10.52 -17.26
CA ARG A 83 -20.50 11.45 -16.58
C ARG A 83 -19.73 12.25 -15.53
N ARG A 84 -20.23 13.43 -15.18
CA ARG A 84 -19.61 14.35 -14.24
C ARG A 84 -20.68 15.12 -13.48
N GLN A 85 -20.48 15.27 -12.18
CA GLN A 85 -21.33 16.04 -11.30
C GLN A 85 -20.51 16.77 -10.24
N THR A 86 -20.83 18.04 -9.98
CA THR A 86 -20.22 18.82 -8.91
C THR A 86 -21.16 18.88 -7.70
N TYR A 87 -20.60 18.68 -6.52
CA TYR A 87 -21.27 18.76 -5.22
C TYR A 87 -20.60 19.82 -4.36
N ARG A 88 -21.41 20.53 -3.59
CA ARG A 88 -20.98 21.44 -2.52
C ARG A 88 -21.51 20.93 -1.20
N CYS A 89 -20.61 20.55 -0.30
CA CYS A 89 -20.94 19.98 0.99
C CYS A 89 -20.92 21.04 2.09
N ARG A 90 -21.73 20.83 3.14
CA ARG A 90 -21.73 21.68 4.35
C ARG A 90 -20.57 21.33 5.29
N THR A 91 -20.20 20.06 5.32
CA THR A 91 -19.12 19.46 6.10
C THR A 91 -18.29 18.55 5.20
N ASP A 92 -17.11 18.14 5.66
CA ASP A 92 -16.29 17.16 4.94
C ASP A 92 -17.08 15.84 4.79
N PRO A 93 -17.27 15.30 3.57
CA PRO A 93 -17.93 14.02 3.35
C PRO A 93 -17.05 12.80 3.69
N ALA A 94 -15.85 12.99 4.27
CA ALA A 94 -15.07 11.95 4.94
C ALA A 94 -15.94 11.04 5.83
N GLY A 95 -15.78 9.73 5.72
CA GLY A 95 -16.54 8.72 6.49
C GLY A 95 -17.99 8.54 6.03
N THR A 96 -18.49 9.33 5.07
CA THR A 96 -19.85 9.20 4.55
C THR A 96 -19.93 8.26 3.35
N VAL A 97 -21.14 7.77 3.05
CA VAL A 97 -21.38 6.84 1.95
C VAL A 97 -21.52 7.57 0.61
N LEU A 98 -20.83 7.03 -0.39
CA LEU A 98 -21.03 7.31 -1.80
C LEU A 98 -21.93 6.20 -2.37
N GLN A 99 -23.15 6.56 -2.73
CA GLN A 99 -24.15 5.61 -3.21
C GLN A 99 -24.11 5.50 -4.75
N ILE A 100 -24.10 4.26 -5.23
CA ILE A 100 -24.12 3.89 -6.64
C ILE A 100 -25.50 3.32 -6.95
N ARG A 101 -26.34 4.09 -7.64
CA ARG A 101 -27.71 3.69 -7.96
C ARG A 101 -27.83 3.27 -9.42
N TYR A 102 -28.21 2.03 -9.65
CA TYR A 102 -28.57 1.52 -10.97
C TYR A 102 -30.09 1.58 -11.15
N PRO A 103 -30.62 2.12 -12.25
CA PRO A 103 -32.06 2.32 -12.42
C PRO A 103 -32.84 1.03 -12.74
N LEU A 104 -32.19 0.00 -13.30
CA LEU A 104 -32.87 -1.26 -13.68
C LEU A 104 -32.48 -2.42 -12.76
N PHE A 105 -31.18 -2.72 -12.64
CA PHE A 105 -30.67 -3.82 -11.82
C PHE A 105 -29.19 -3.58 -11.46
N ASN A 106 -28.69 -4.20 -10.39
CA ASN A 106 -27.27 -4.15 -10.05
C ASN A 106 -26.45 -5.10 -10.97
N PRO A 107 -25.58 -4.60 -11.85
CA PRO A 107 -24.77 -5.45 -12.73
C PRO A 107 -23.60 -6.09 -11.96
N SER A 108 -23.13 -7.25 -12.42
CA SER A 108 -21.94 -7.93 -11.88
C SER A 108 -20.63 -7.28 -12.34
N VAL A 109 -20.44 -5.99 -12.04
CA VAL A 109 -19.27 -5.19 -12.42
C VAL A 109 -18.65 -4.58 -11.16
N SER A 110 -17.34 -4.77 -10.99
CA SER A 110 -16.60 -4.17 -9.87
C SER A 110 -16.48 -2.66 -10.04
N THR A 111 -16.31 -1.94 -8.94
CA THR A 111 -16.17 -0.47 -8.95
C THR A 111 -14.82 -0.05 -8.39
N LEU A 112 -14.06 0.73 -9.14
CA LEU A 112 -12.83 1.36 -8.67
C LEU A 112 -13.12 2.82 -8.33
N VAL A 113 -13.04 3.17 -7.05
CA VAL A 113 -13.24 4.55 -6.56
C VAL A 113 -11.88 5.16 -6.23
N ARG A 114 -11.58 6.28 -6.85
CA ARG A 114 -10.39 7.09 -6.56
C ARG A 114 -10.81 8.40 -5.92
N VAL A 115 -10.32 8.68 -4.72
CA VAL A 115 -10.55 9.95 -4.03
C VAL A 115 -9.26 10.75 -4.06
N SER A 116 -9.31 12.00 -4.53
CA SER A 116 -8.19 12.93 -4.58
C SER A 116 -8.58 14.22 -3.85
N ARG A 117 -7.91 14.51 -2.74
CA ARG A 117 -8.14 15.71 -1.91
C ARG A 117 -7.29 16.89 -2.39
N GLN A 118 -7.62 18.10 -1.96
CA GLN A 118 -6.82 19.29 -2.26
C GLN A 118 -5.43 19.23 -1.57
N SER A 119 -5.32 18.52 -0.45
CA SER A 119 -4.07 18.27 0.28
C SER A 119 -3.04 17.47 -0.53
N GLY A 120 -3.44 16.83 -1.63
CA GLY A 120 -2.59 15.93 -2.41
C GLY A 120 -2.75 14.45 -2.04
N GLU A 121 -3.47 14.16 -0.96
CA GLU A 121 -3.87 12.82 -0.53
C GLU A 121 -4.71 12.11 -1.62
N LYS A 122 -4.35 10.85 -1.89
CA LYS A 122 -5.02 10.03 -2.91
C LYS A 122 -5.29 8.65 -2.36
N HIS A 123 -6.55 8.26 -2.36
CA HIS A 123 -6.99 6.93 -1.97
C HIS A 123 -7.61 6.21 -3.14
N SER A 124 -7.37 4.90 -3.23
CA SER A 124 -7.97 4.04 -4.25
C SER A 124 -8.61 2.84 -3.57
N LEU A 125 -9.91 2.66 -3.79
CA LEU A 125 -10.72 1.60 -3.22
C LEU A 125 -11.30 0.76 -4.34
N LEU A 126 -11.21 -0.56 -4.23
CA LEU A 126 -11.86 -1.49 -5.15
C LEU A 126 -13.05 -2.13 -4.43
N ALA A 127 -14.26 -1.77 -4.86
CA ALA A 127 -15.51 -2.32 -4.36
C ALA A 127 -15.96 -3.51 -5.21
N SER A 128 -16.46 -4.54 -4.53
CA SER A 128 -17.02 -5.73 -5.17
C SER A 128 -18.35 -5.41 -5.88
N PRO A 129 -18.79 -6.18 -6.89
CA PRO A 129 -20.04 -5.91 -7.62
C PRO A 129 -21.30 -5.82 -6.74
N GLU A 130 -21.30 -6.51 -5.59
CA GLU A 130 -22.42 -6.50 -4.64
C GLU A 130 -22.48 -5.21 -3.81
N GLN A 131 -21.38 -4.46 -3.74
CA GLN A 131 -21.27 -3.24 -2.95
C GLN A 131 -21.70 -2.03 -3.78
N THR A 132 -22.95 -1.59 -3.58
CA THR A 132 -23.49 -0.36 -4.18
C THR A 132 -23.24 0.89 -3.34
N GLU A 133 -22.54 0.75 -2.22
CA GLU A 133 -22.22 1.82 -1.29
C GLU A 133 -20.72 1.74 -0.96
N VAL A 134 -20.03 2.86 -1.14
CA VAL A 134 -18.59 2.96 -0.87
C VAL A 134 -18.37 4.08 0.13
N ILE A 135 -17.67 3.80 1.23
CA ILE A 135 -17.34 4.82 2.23
C ILE A 135 -16.22 5.71 1.66
N ILE A 136 -16.42 7.02 1.70
CA ILE A 136 -15.37 7.99 1.35
C ILE A 136 -14.32 7.95 2.46
N PRO A 137 -13.04 7.70 2.15
CA PRO A 137 -11.97 7.68 3.14
C PRO A 137 -11.97 8.95 3.99
N GLU A 138 -11.73 8.75 5.29
CA GLU A 138 -11.46 9.85 6.20
C GLU A 138 -10.22 10.61 5.73
N THR A 139 -10.16 11.90 6.08
CA THR A 139 -8.95 12.67 5.83
C THR A 139 -7.85 12.13 6.73
N GLU A 140 -6.78 11.62 6.13
CA GLU A 140 -5.63 11.15 6.87
C GLU A 140 -5.00 12.34 7.60
N SER A 141 -5.13 12.34 8.92
CA SER A 141 -4.44 13.29 9.77
C SER A 141 -3.04 12.75 10.06
N PHE A 142 -2.07 13.63 10.23
CA PHE A 142 -0.72 13.23 10.65
C PHE A 142 -0.72 12.26 11.86
N GLY A 143 -1.63 12.48 12.81
CA GLY A 143 -1.77 11.62 13.98
C GLY A 143 -2.39 10.25 13.71
N SER A 144 -3.31 10.13 12.73
CA SER A 144 -3.87 8.83 12.34
C SER A 144 -2.82 8.01 11.61
N VAL A 145 -2.14 8.62 10.63
CA VAL A 145 -1.05 7.99 9.88
C VAL A 145 0.05 7.51 10.84
N ALA A 146 0.54 8.38 11.72
CA ALA A 146 1.58 8.01 12.69
C ALA A 146 1.14 6.86 13.61
N ARG A 147 -0.12 6.85 14.06
CA ARG A 147 -0.67 5.77 14.90
C ARG A 147 -0.74 4.46 14.14
N ASP A 148 -1.15 4.47 12.89
CA ASP A 148 -1.29 3.27 12.07
C ASP A 148 0.08 2.66 11.74
N TYR A 149 1.05 3.49 11.35
CA TYR A 149 2.44 3.04 11.15
C TYR A 149 3.06 2.52 12.45
N LEU A 150 2.84 3.20 13.58
CA LEU A 150 3.32 2.74 14.88
C LEU A 150 2.68 1.40 15.27
N SER A 151 1.37 1.26 15.09
CA SER A 151 0.65 0.01 15.37
C SER A 151 1.14 -1.14 14.51
N LEU A 152 1.37 -0.87 13.22
CA LEU A 152 1.93 -1.82 12.27
C LEU A 152 3.34 -2.24 12.69
N GLY A 153 4.20 -1.28 13.07
CA GLY A 153 5.54 -1.54 13.58
C GLY A 153 5.56 -2.38 14.86
N ILE A 154 4.69 -2.06 15.83
CA ILE A 154 4.54 -2.86 17.06
C ILE A 154 4.12 -4.29 16.72
N ARG A 155 3.11 -4.46 15.86
CA ARG A 155 2.65 -5.78 15.44
C ARG A 155 3.75 -6.57 14.74
N HIS A 156 4.50 -5.92 13.85
CA HIS A 156 5.62 -6.53 13.14
C HIS A 156 6.69 -7.08 14.10
N ILE A 157 7.09 -6.31 15.12
CA ILE A 157 8.07 -6.77 16.12
C ILE A 157 7.52 -7.93 16.95
N LEU A 158 6.23 -7.92 17.30
CA LEU A 158 5.60 -8.98 18.11
C LEU A 158 5.42 -10.29 17.34
N GLU A 159 5.17 -10.23 16.04
CA GLU A 159 5.03 -11.40 15.17
C GLU A 159 6.40 -11.98 14.75
N GLY A 160 7.44 -11.15 14.69
CA GLY A 160 8.81 -11.54 14.32
C GLY A 160 9.62 -12.12 15.47
N TYR A 161 9.69 -13.44 15.58
CA TYR A 161 10.54 -14.12 16.57
C TYR A 161 12.03 -13.76 16.44
N ASP A 162 12.49 -13.50 15.22
CA ASP A 162 13.84 -13.06 14.89
C ASP A 162 14.18 -11.70 15.55
N HIS A 163 13.26 -10.74 15.50
CA HIS A 163 13.41 -9.42 16.13
C HIS A 163 13.46 -9.51 17.66
N LEU A 164 12.58 -10.34 18.25
CA LEU A 164 12.57 -10.58 19.69
C LEU A 164 13.88 -11.23 20.15
N LEU A 165 14.36 -12.25 19.43
CA LEU A 165 15.64 -12.90 19.72
C LEU A 165 16.82 -11.94 19.62
N PHE A 166 16.84 -11.10 18.58
CA PHE A 166 17.86 -10.07 18.40
C PHE A 166 17.87 -9.06 19.56
N LEU A 167 16.70 -8.56 19.97
CA LEU A 167 16.56 -7.63 21.09
C LEU A 167 17.08 -8.23 22.40
N VAL A 168 16.71 -9.48 22.69
CA VAL A 168 17.21 -10.20 23.87
C VAL A 168 18.74 -10.32 23.83
N CYS A 169 19.32 -10.64 22.68
CA CYS A 169 20.77 -10.70 22.53
C CYS A 169 21.44 -9.35 22.83
N LEU A 170 20.91 -8.25 22.31
CA LEU A 170 21.44 -6.91 22.61
C LEU A 170 21.33 -6.55 24.08
N MET A 171 20.23 -6.91 24.74
CA MET A 171 20.04 -6.67 26.17
C MET A 171 21.10 -7.40 27.01
N LEU A 172 21.38 -8.66 26.68
CA LEU A 172 22.40 -9.47 27.36
C LEU A 172 23.81 -8.92 27.17
N ILE A 173 24.12 -8.40 25.98
CA ILE A 173 25.44 -7.86 25.64
C ILE A 173 25.68 -6.49 26.30
N ALA A 174 24.67 -5.62 26.28
CA ALA A 174 24.78 -4.27 26.84
C ALA A 174 24.92 -4.29 28.37
N GLY A 175 24.20 -5.20 29.05
CA GLY A 175 24.39 -5.56 30.46
C GLY A 175 23.93 -4.53 31.51
N THR A 176 23.88 -3.24 31.19
CA THR A 176 23.37 -2.19 32.09
C THR A 176 22.24 -1.42 31.45
N TRP A 177 21.27 -0.94 32.25
CA TRP A 177 20.09 -0.23 31.76
C TRP A 177 20.43 0.94 30.84
N ARG A 178 21.42 1.76 31.24
CA ARG A 178 21.89 2.89 30.43
C ARG A 178 22.49 2.43 29.09
N ARG A 179 23.28 1.36 29.07
CA ARG A 179 23.85 0.84 27.82
C ARG A 179 22.78 0.22 26.94
N ILE A 180 21.81 -0.49 27.51
CA ILE A 180 20.68 -1.07 26.80
C ILE A 180 19.92 0.03 26.06
N LEU A 181 19.50 1.09 26.78
CA LEU A 181 18.77 2.21 26.18
C LEU A 181 19.54 2.83 25.02
N ILE A 182 20.81 3.19 25.21
CA ILE A 182 21.60 3.82 24.15
C ILE A 182 21.82 2.86 22.96
N THR A 183 21.99 1.56 23.22
CA THR A 183 22.19 0.53 22.19
C THR A 183 20.93 0.32 21.35
N ILE A 184 19.76 0.28 22.00
CA ILE A 184 18.45 0.21 21.32
C ILE A 184 18.20 1.49 20.54
N THR A 185 18.42 2.67 21.12
CA THR A 185 18.27 3.95 20.40
C THR A 185 19.18 4.02 19.19
N GLY A 186 20.43 3.58 19.31
CA GLY A 186 21.36 3.50 18.18
C GLY A 186 20.91 2.56 17.08
N PHE A 187 20.29 1.42 17.43
CA PHE A 187 19.65 0.52 16.47
C PHE A 187 18.49 1.19 15.77
N THR A 188 17.55 1.76 16.53
CA THR A 188 16.33 2.38 16.01
C THR A 188 16.67 3.51 15.04
N LEU A 189 17.59 4.41 15.41
CA LEU A 189 17.99 5.52 14.52
C LEU A 189 18.59 5.01 13.20
N ALA A 190 19.49 4.02 13.27
CA ALA A 190 20.09 3.43 12.08
C ALA A 190 19.07 2.69 11.20
N HIS A 191 18.16 1.95 11.83
CA HIS A 191 17.07 1.27 11.18
C HIS A 191 16.14 2.25 10.45
N SER A 192 15.71 3.32 11.11
CA SER A 192 14.86 4.35 10.50
C SER A 192 15.53 5.02 9.29
N VAL A 193 16.85 5.24 9.32
CA VAL A 193 17.58 5.79 8.17
C VAL A 193 17.50 4.88 6.94
N THR A 194 17.68 3.58 7.12
CA THR A 194 17.69 2.63 5.98
C THR A 194 16.30 2.28 5.51
N LEU A 195 15.33 2.25 6.42
CA LEU A 195 13.91 2.25 6.10
C LEU A 195 13.54 3.45 5.22
N ALA A 196 13.98 4.65 5.61
CA ALA A 196 13.74 5.88 4.85
C ALA A 196 14.33 5.82 3.44
N LEU A 197 15.59 5.42 3.32
CA LEU A 197 16.25 5.28 2.02
C LEU A 197 15.52 4.28 1.11
N SER A 198 15.00 3.20 1.69
CA SER A 198 14.32 2.17 0.91
C SER A 198 12.88 2.54 0.56
N ALA A 199 12.13 3.14 1.49
CA ALA A 199 10.78 3.65 1.25
C ALA A 199 10.77 4.77 0.19
N LEU A 200 11.76 5.66 0.19
CA LEU A 200 11.94 6.69 -0.86
C LEU A 200 12.44 6.11 -2.19
N GLY A 201 12.71 4.81 -2.25
CA GLY A 201 13.20 4.12 -3.44
C GLY A 201 14.63 4.49 -3.84
N ILE A 202 15.40 5.15 -2.97
CA ILE A 202 16.79 5.56 -3.19
C ILE A 202 17.69 4.32 -3.22
N VAL A 203 17.45 3.35 -2.33
CA VAL A 203 18.18 2.09 -2.25
C VAL A 203 17.22 0.91 -2.31
N ARG A 204 17.54 -0.07 -3.16
CA ARG A 204 16.77 -1.30 -3.30
C ARG A 204 17.69 -2.49 -3.09
N VAL A 205 17.37 -3.31 -2.09
CA VAL A 205 18.10 -4.53 -1.77
C VAL A 205 17.15 -5.72 -1.93
N PRO A 206 17.58 -6.85 -2.51
CA PRO A 206 16.73 -8.04 -2.59
C PRO A 206 16.33 -8.53 -1.19
N VAL A 207 15.03 -8.72 -0.96
CA VAL A 207 14.47 -9.17 0.33
C VAL A 207 15.16 -10.44 0.87
N PRO A 208 15.41 -11.50 0.06
CA PRO A 208 16.07 -12.70 0.57
C PRO A 208 17.49 -12.46 1.10
N ALA A 209 18.20 -11.47 0.53
CA ALA A 209 19.54 -11.12 1.00
C ALA A 209 19.49 -10.40 2.35
N VAL A 210 18.47 -9.56 2.57
CA VAL A 210 18.25 -8.87 3.85
C VAL A 210 17.84 -9.87 4.92
N GLU A 211 16.90 -10.77 4.64
CA GLU A 211 16.49 -11.84 5.56
C GLU A 211 17.68 -12.73 5.98
N ALA A 212 18.54 -13.11 5.02
CA ALA A 212 19.75 -13.87 5.32
C ALA A 212 20.73 -13.09 6.22
N ALA A 213 20.87 -11.78 6.00
CA ALA A 213 21.71 -10.91 6.84
C ALA A 213 21.15 -10.76 8.26
N ILE A 214 19.82 -10.64 8.41
CA ILE A 214 19.14 -10.60 9.70
C ILE A 214 19.40 -11.90 10.46
N ALA A 215 19.17 -13.05 9.83
CA ALA A 215 19.43 -14.35 10.44
C ALA A 215 20.90 -14.50 10.87
N LEU A 216 21.84 -14.10 10.02
CA LEU A 216 23.27 -14.13 10.33
C LEU A 216 23.63 -13.21 11.51
N SER A 217 22.99 -12.05 11.64
CA SER A 217 23.22 -11.13 12.77
C SER A 217 22.82 -11.74 14.11
N ILE A 218 21.72 -12.51 14.15
CA ILE A 218 21.26 -13.22 15.35
C ILE A 218 22.25 -14.32 15.73
N VAL A 219 22.68 -15.12 14.76
CA VAL A 219 23.70 -16.17 14.97
C VAL A 219 25.01 -15.55 15.47
N PHE A 220 25.43 -14.44 14.88
CA PHE A 220 26.62 -13.71 15.31
C PHE A 220 26.53 -13.28 16.77
N LEU A 221 25.43 -12.62 17.18
CA LEU A 221 25.26 -12.19 18.56
C LEU A 221 25.17 -13.38 19.53
N ALA A 222 24.49 -14.46 19.15
CA ALA A 222 24.41 -15.67 19.96
C ALA A 222 25.81 -16.27 20.19
N VAL A 223 26.66 -16.32 19.16
CA VAL A 223 28.05 -16.80 19.29
C VAL A 223 28.87 -15.90 20.21
N GLU A 224 28.74 -14.57 20.09
CA GLU A 224 29.44 -13.63 20.98
C GLU A 224 29.01 -13.81 22.44
N ILE A 225 27.71 -14.04 22.69
CA ILE A 225 27.18 -14.33 24.03
C ILE A 225 27.77 -15.63 24.59
N VAL A 226 27.80 -16.70 23.80
CA VAL A 226 28.36 -18.00 24.22
C VAL A 226 29.86 -17.92 24.48
N ARG A 227 30.61 -17.18 23.66
CA ARG A 227 32.06 -16.96 23.86
C ARG A 227 32.34 -16.16 25.12
N GLY A 228 31.46 -15.22 25.48
CA GLY A 228 31.57 -14.43 26.71
C GLY A 228 32.80 -13.53 26.79
N ASP A 229 33.55 -13.35 25.69
CA ASP A 229 34.77 -12.56 25.65
C ASP A 229 34.46 -11.06 25.77
N LYS A 230 34.73 -10.50 26.95
CA LYS A 230 34.49 -9.09 27.26
C LYS A 230 35.41 -8.13 26.48
N ASN A 231 36.48 -8.63 25.87
CA ASN A 231 37.37 -7.83 25.03
C ASN A 231 36.95 -7.76 23.55
N SER A 232 35.94 -8.55 23.15
CA SER A 232 35.38 -8.50 21.80
C SER A 232 34.80 -7.11 21.47
N LEU A 233 34.77 -6.79 20.18
CA LEU A 233 34.19 -5.54 19.67
C LEU A 233 32.72 -5.39 20.09
N THR A 234 31.98 -6.49 20.14
CA THR A 234 30.57 -6.54 20.48
C THR A 234 30.29 -6.09 21.91
N TYR A 235 31.08 -6.57 22.88
CA TYR A 235 30.94 -6.14 24.28
C TYR A 235 31.56 -4.77 24.55
N ARG A 236 32.62 -4.39 23.83
CA ARG A 236 33.30 -3.10 24.02
C ARG A 236 32.55 -1.93 23.39
N TYR A 237 31.98 -2.13 22.20
CA TYR A 237 31.28 -1.13 21.41
C TYR A 237 29.87 -1.61 20.98
N PRO A 238 28.99 -1.96 21.93
CA PRO A 238 27.67 -2.52 21.62
C PRO A 238 26.81 -1.56 20.78
N ILE A 239 26.96 -0.25 20.99
CA ILE A 239 26.22 0.77 20.24
C ILE A 239 26.61 0.74 18.75
N ALA A 240 27.91 0.66 18.45
CA ALA A 240 28.38 0.63 17.06
C ALA A 240 27.93 -0.65 16.33
N VAL A 241 28.03 -1.80 17.01
CA VAL A 241 27.58 -3.08 16.45
C VAL A 241 26.06 -3.07 16.24
N SER A 242 25.32 -2.62 17.24
CA SER A 242 23.86 -2.49 17.18
C SER A 242 23.40 -1.56 16.06
N SER A 243 23.97 -0.36 15.94
CA SER A 243 23.68 0.55 14.84
C SER A 243 24.03 -0.04 13.47
N SER A 244 25.13 -0.79 13.36
CA SER A 244 25.49 -1.45 12.09
C SER A 244 24.46 -2.51 11.69
N PHE A 245 23.97 -3.30 12.64
CA PHE A 245 22.86 -4.23 12.38
C PHE A 245 21.55 -3.49 12.10
N GLY A 246 21.28 -2.38 12.77
CA GLY A 246 20.13 -1.51 12.50
C GLY A 246 20.08 -1.06 11.05
N LEU A 247 21.21 -0.62 10.47
CA LEU A 247 21.32 -0.27 9.05
C LEU A 247 20.96 -1.46 8.13
N LEU A 248 21.39 -2.67 8.47
CA LEU A 248 21.09 -3.85 7.66
C LEU A 248 19.61 -4.23 7.75
N HIS A 249 19.05 -4.18 8.96
CA HIS A 249 17.68 -4.60 9.27
C HIS A 249 16.63 -3.67 8.64
N GLY A 250 16.88 -2.36 8.57
CA GLY A 250 15.89 -1.40 8.05
C GLY A 250 15.53 -1.60 6.57
N PHE A 251 16.32 -2.34 5.81
CA PHE A 251 15.98 -2.72 4.43
C PHE A 251 14.90 -3.82 4.34
N GLY A 252 14.61 -4.55 5.41
CA GLY A 252 13.70 -5.70 5.38
C GLY A 252 12.24 -5.31 5.25
N PHE A 253 11.86 -4.16 5.82
CA PHE A 253 10.46 -3.74 5.96
C PHE A 253 9.93 -2.96 4.75
N ALA A 254 10.81 -2.43 3.90
CA ALA A 254 10.42 -1.60 2.76
C ALA A 254 9.63 -2.35 1.67
N ALA A 255 9.82 -3.67 1.54
CA ALA A 255 9.02 -4.49 0.65
C ALA A 255 7.55 -4.55 1.10
N VAL A 256 7.30 -4.55 2.41
CA VAL A 256 5.95 -4.60 2.99
C VAL A 256 5.22 -3.25 2.81
N LEU A 257 5.92 -2.11 2.97
CA LEU A 257 5.34 -0.78 2.75
C LEU A 257 4.91 -0.53 1.31
N GLY A 258 5.58 -1.13 0.33
CA GLY A 258 5.19 -1.03 -1.07
C GLY A 258 3.83 -1.66 -1.37
N GLU A 259 3.41 -2.64 -0.58
CA GLU A 259 2.20 -3.43 -0.78
C GLU A 259 0.98 -2.90 -0.02
N THR A 260 1.17 -2.10 1.05
CA THR A 260 0.06 -1.58 1.88
C THR A 260 -0.74 -0.44 1.23
N GLY A 261 -0.36 0.04 0.04
CA GLY A 261 -1.18 0.97 -0.75
C GLY A 261 -1.29 2.39 -0.18
N LEU A 262 -0.51 2.74 0.85
CA LEU A 262 -0.51 4.06 1.47
C LEU A 262 0.01 5.13 0.49
N PRO A 263 -0.54 6.36 0.50
CA PRO A 263 -0.16 7.41 -0.44
C PRO A 263 1.35 7.69 -0.38
N GLN A 264 2.05 7.37 -1.47
CA GLN A 264 3.51 7.53 -1.60
C GLN A 264 3.99 8.99 -1.43
N THR A 265 3.07 9.96 -1.46
CA THR A 265 3.33 11.38 -1.22
C THR A 265 3.51 11.74 0.26
N GLU A 266 3.18 10.84 1.19
CA GLU A 266 3.32 11.01 2.65
C GLU A 266 4.55 10.28 3.23
N ILE A 267 5.37 9.62 2.38
CA ILE A 267 6.52 8.81 2.82
C ILE A 267 7.49 9.60 3.73
N PRO A 268 7.89 10.85 3.44
CA PRO A 268 8.77 11.61 4.34
C PRO A 268 8.16 11.81 5.75
N THR A 269 6.83 11.90 5.82
CA THR A 269 6.05 12.10 7.04
C THR A 269 5.95 10.83 7.88
N ALA A 270 5.76 9.68 7.22
CA ALA A 270 5.73 8.37 7.86
C ALA A 270 7.09 7.97 8.47
N LEU A 271 8.20 8.50 7.92
CA LEU A 271 9.58 8.19 8.36
C LEU A 271 10.03 8.92 9.63
N LEU A 272 9.20 9.82 10.18
CA LEU A 272 9.44 10.47 11.48
C LEU A 272 9.02 9.61 12.67
N PHE A 273 8.32 8.50 12.44
CA PHE A 273 7.78 7.58 13.45
C PHE A 273 8.25 6.15 13.21
#